data_AF-A0A971FSU6-F1
#
_entry.id   AF-A0A971FSU6-F1
#
_cell.length_a   1.000
_cell.length_b   1.000
_cell.length_c   1.000
_cell.angle_alpha   90.00
_cell.angle_beta   90.00
_cell.angle_gamma   90.00
#
_symmetry.space_group_name_H-M   'P 1'
#
loop_
_entity.id
_entity.type
_entity.pdbx_description
1 polymer ?
#
loop_
_entity_poly.entity_id
_entity_poly.type
_entity_poly.pdbx_seq_one_letter_code
_entity_poly.pdbx_strand_id
1 'polypeptide(L)'
;TEVDWQQDFVGVYQGNAFVYKLDAMTGEIIWESSVPCYTKNAADQGDDINGGVMGSPVIGKQNLDDRVIFSFCMTNGVYSGNSIVAFDQMDGSILWEYKMTQYSWSSPVDIYDADGNGYIIIPDSQSQLHLIDGQTGELLDILELVRGEEQLNAGNIESSCAVFGNKLVIGTRGNIITGVTLH
;
A
#
# COMPACT_ATOMS: atom_id res chain seq x y z
N THR A 1 -4.13 2.35 -9.80
CA THR A 1 -4.24 1.70 -11.11
C THR A 1 -4.47 0.22 -10.90
N GLU A 2 -5.47 -0.33 -11.57
CA GLU A 2 -5.74 -1.77 -11.53
C GLU A 2 -4.81 -2.52 -12.49
N VAL A 3 -4.76 -3.84 -12.35
CA VAL A 3 -4.07 -4.74 -13.28
C VAL A 3 -4.53 -4.47 -14.72
N ASP A 4 -3.56 -4.33 -15.63
CA ASP A 4 -3.82 -4.18 -17.05
C ASP A 4 -4.49 -5.42 -17.65
N TRP A 5 -5.14 -5.21 -18.80
CA TRP A 5 -5.71 -6.28 -19.60
C TRP A 5 -6.68 -7.18 -18.82
N GLN A 6 -7.68 -6.56 -18.20
CA GLN A 6 -8.76 -7.31 -17.58
C GLN A 6 -9.49 -8.16 -18.63
N GLN A 7 -9.45 -9.49 -18.47
CA GLN A 7 -9.96 -10.40 -19.49
C GLN A 7 -11.45 -10.69 -19.28
N ASP A 8 -12.22 -10.81 -20.37
CA ASP A 8 -13.66 -11.08 -20.33
C ASP A 8 -14.05 -12.51 -19.88
N PHE A 9 -13.10 -13.29 -19.34
CA PHE A 9 -13.35 -14.65 -18.85
C PHE A 9 -13.34 -14.70 -17.31
N VAL A 10 -14.21 -15.56 -16.77
CA VAL A 10 -14.29 -15.82 -15.33
C VAL A 10 -13.07 -16.60 -14.87
N GLY A 11 -12.31 -16.05 -13.93
CA GLY A 11 -11.14 -16.69 -13.37
C GLY A 11 -10.16 -15.73 -12.71
N VAL A 12 -9.00 -16.28 -12.36
CA VAL A 12 -7.86 -15.53 -11.83
C VAL A 12 -6.83 -15.40 -12.94
N TYR A 13 -6.30 -14.20 -13.12
CA TYR A 13 -5.18 -13.96 -14.02
C TYR A 13 -4.22 -12.93 -13.44
N GLN A 14 -3.02 -12.95 -13.97
CA GLN A 14 -1.95 -12.01 -13.64
C GLN A 14 -1.79 -11.04 -14.80
N GLY A 15 -1.65 -9.77 -14.47
CA GLY A 15 -1.20 -8.73 -15.37
C GLY A 15 -0.34 -7.73 -14.61
N ASN A 16 -0.05 -6.59 -15.22
CA ASN A 16 0.78 -5.54 -14.68
C ASN A 16 -0.07 -4.36 -14.22
N ALA A 17 0.12 -3.91 -12.98
CA ALA A 17 -0.39 -2.62 -12.53
C ALA A 17 0.66 -1.55 -12.84
N PHE A 18 0.28 -0.54 -13.63
CA PHE A 18 1.19 0.51 -14.08
C PHE A 18 1.09 1.77 -13.23
N VAL A 19 2.20 2.49 -13.09
CA VAL A 19 2.27 3.84 -12.53
C VAL A 19 3.01 4.74 -13.50
N TYR A 20 2.62 6.01 -13.54
CA TYR A 20 3.13 6.98 -14.51
C TYR A 20 3.43 8.30 -13.84
N LYS A 21 4.43 9.01 -14.37
CA LYS A 21 4.57 10.44 -14.22
C LYS A 21 4.32 11.11 -15.56
N LEU A 22 3.47 12.11 -15.55
CA LEU A 22 3.03 12.82 -16.76
C LEU A 22 3.45 14.30 -16.67
N ASP A 23 3.82 14.88 -17.79
CA ASP A 23 3.80 16.34 -17.93
C ASP A 23 2.34 16.80 -17.97
N ALA A 24 1.94 17.63 -17.00
CA ALA A 24 0.55 18.03 -16.84
C ALA A 24 0.03 18.94 -17.97
N MET A 25 0.91 19.59 -18.72
CA MET A 25 0.55 20.52 -19.80
C MET A 25 0.50 19.84 -21.16
N THR A 26 1.38 18.86 -21.41
CA THR A 26 1.49 18.18 -22.71
C THR A 26 0.85 16.80 -22.72
N GLY A 27 0.69 16.16 -21.55
CA GLY A 27 0.28 14.77 -21.43
C GLY A 27 1.39 13.77 -21.78
N GLU A 28 2.63 14.23 -21.97
CA GLU A 28 3.77 13.37 -22.23
C GLU A 28 4.08 12.49 -21.01
N ILE A 29 4.37 11.21 -21.25
CA ILE A 29 4.87 10.30 -20.22
C ILE A 29 6.33 10.64 -19.95
N ILE A 30 6.62 11.15 -18.76
CA ILE A 30 7.98 11.42 -18.29
C ILE A 30 8.65 10.09 -17.93
N TRP A 31 7.94 9.25 -17.18
CA TRP A 31 8.34 7.86 -16.94
C TRP A 31 7.12 6.98 -16.67
N GLU A 32 7.31 5.68 -16.86
CA GLU A 32 6.37 4.62 -16.55
C GLU A 32 7.07 3.47 -15.80
N SER A 33 6.33 2.77 -14.95
CA SER A 33 6.78 1.56 -14.27
C SER A 33 5.60 0.65 -13.99
N SER A 34 5.86 -0.63 -13.71
CA SER A 34 4.81 -1.58 -13.41
C SER A 34 5.23 -2.70 -12.48
N VAL A 35 4.25 -3.27 -11.79
CA VAL A 35 4.40 -4.42 -10.90
C VAL A 35 3.36 -5.48 -11.26
N PRO A 36 3.75 -6.76 -11.44
CA PRO A 36 2.80 -7.83 -11.68
C PRO A 36 1.87 -8.03 -10.48
N CYS A 37 0.56 -8.01 -10.73
CA CYS A 37 -0.47 -8.22 -9.72
C CYS A 37 -1.56 -9.16 -10.28
N TYR A 38 -2.36 -9.74 -9.38
CA TYR A 38 -3.42 -10.68 -9.72
C TYR A 38 -4.80 -10.04 -9.54
N THR A 39 -5.70 -10.30 -10.47
CA THR A 39 -7.13 -9.93 -10.41
C THR A 39 -7.99 -11.18 -10.56
N LYS A 40 -9.17 -11.16 -9.97
CA LYS A 40 -10.20 -12.20 -10.12
C LYS A 40 -11.45 -11.58 -10.74
N ASN A 41 -11.86 -12.13 -11.88
CA ASN A 41 -13.17 -11.89 -12.46
C ASN A 41 -14.09 -13.06 -12.09
N ALA A 42 -15.19 -12.78 -11.41
CA ALA A 42 -16.18 -13.75 -10.99
C ALA A 42 -17.31 -13.87 -12.03
N ALA A 43 -18.08 -14.97 -11.97
CA ALA A 43 -19.25 -15.14 -12.82
C ALA A 43 -20.38 -14.16 -12.45
N ASP A 44 -20.44 -13.80 -11.17
CA ASP A 44 -21.36 -12.81 -10.62
C ASP A 44 -20.56 -11.53 -10.34
N GLN A 45 -20.95 -10.40 -10.95
CA GLN A 45 -20.22 -9.11 -10.88
C GLN A 45 -20.00 -8.55 -9.46
N GLY A 46 -20.59 -9.17 -8.42
CA GLY A 46 -20.40 -8.78 -7.03
C GLY A 46 -19.13 -9.33 -6.38
N ASP A 47 -18.48 -10.32 -7.00
CA ASP A 47 -17.35 -11.07 -6.43
C ASP A 47 -16.02 -10.84 -7.17
N ASP A 48 -16.00 -9.81 -8.03
CA ASP A 48 -14.82 -9.31 -8.72
C ASP A 48 -13.86 -8.67 -7.73
N ILE A 49 -12.57 -8.90 -7.93
CA ILE A 49 -11.53 -8.43 -7.02
C ILE A 49 -10.32 -7.93 -7.80
N ASN A 50 -9.98 -6.67 -7.58
CA ASN A 50 -8.89 -6.02 -8.29
C ASN A 50 -7.59 -6.03 -7.48
N GLY A 51 -6.52 -6.48 -8.15
CA GLY A 51 -5.14 -6.26 -7.73
C GLY A 51 -4.55 -4.97 -8.32
N GLY A 52 -3.37 -4.60 -7.85
CA GLY A 52 -2.66 -3.38 -8.29
C GLY A 52 -2.65 -2.28 -7.23
N VAL A 53 -2.61 -1.02 -7.67
CA VAL A 53 -2.57 0.15 -6.80
C VAL A 53 -3.99 0.63 -6.49
N MET A 54 -4.49 0.27 -5.30
CA MET A 54 -5.80 0.72 -4.80
C MET A 54 -5.71 1.91 -3.84
N GLY A 55 -4.57 2.07 -3.18
CA GLY A 55 -4.27 3.21 -2.32
C GLY A 55 -3.69 4.40 -3.09
N SER A 56 -3.73 5.58 -2.47
CA SER A 56 -2.98 6.74 -2.96
C SER A 56 -1.49 6.59 -2.63
N PRO A 57 -0.58 7.06 -3.49
CA PRO A 57 0.85 7.03 -3.19
C PRO A 57 1.20 8.04 -2.09
N VAL A 58 2.34 7.78 -1.45
CA VAL A 58 3.08 8.81 -0.73
C VAL A 58 3.92 9.59 -1.74
N ILE A 59 3.77 10.91 -1.72
CA ILE A 59 4.72 11.84 -2.34
C ILE A 59 5.68 12.25 -1.24
N GLY A 60 6.94 11.83 -1.36
CA GLY A 60 7.93 12.03 -0.32
C GLY A 60 8.21 13.51 -0.05
N LYS A 61 8.57 13.80 1.19
CA LYS A 61 8.90 15.13 1.72
C LYS A 61 10.18 15.01 2.53
N GLN A 62 10.78 16.14 2.90
CA GLN A 62 11.98 16.18 3.76
C GLN A 62 13.08 15.26 3.21
N ASN A 63 13.64 14.35 4.01
CA ASN A 63 14.72 13.46 3.54
C ASN A 63 14.25 12.38 2.54
N LEU A 64 12.95 12.34 2.20
CA LEU A 64 12.37 11.47 1.17
C LEU A 64 11.89 12.26 -0.07
N ASP A 65 12.29 13.51 -0.27
CA ASP A 65 11.79 14.36 -1.38
C ASP A 65 12.23 13.92 -2.79
N ASP A 66 13.08 12.89 -2.88
CA ASP A 66 13.57 12.27 -4.10
C ASP A 66 12.67 11.13 -4.61
N ARG A 67 11.64 10.71 -3.87
CA ARG A 67 10.87 9.49 -4.17
C ARG A 67 9.36 9.60 -4.05
N VAL A 68 8.68 8.73 -4.78
CA VAL A 68 7.25 8.44 -4.65
C VAL A 68 7.05 6.97 -4.30
N ILE A 69 6.13 6.68 -3.38
CA ILE A 69 5.99 5.33 -2.82
C ILE A 69 4.57 4.83 -3.02
N PHE A 70 4.45 3.67 -3.65
CA PHE A 70 3.18 3.04 -4.00
C PHE A 70 3.01 1.72 -3.25
N SER A 71 1.76 1.35 -2.99
CA SER A 71 1.37 0.01 -2.53
C SER A 71 0.67 -0.73 -3.66
N PHE A 72 1.20 -1.90 -4.01
CA PHE A 72 0.65 -2.82 -4.99
C PHE A 72 0.11 -4.06 -4.28
N CYS A 73 -1.19 -4.27 -4.34
CA CYS A 73 -1.85 -5.40 -3.72
C CYS A 73 -1.96 -6.60 -4.65
N MET A 74 -2.07 -7.78 -4.04
CA MET A 74 -2.22 -9.06 -4.74
C MET A 74 -1.01 -9.38 -5.63
N THR A 75 0.20 -9.20 -5.11
CA THR A 75 1.45 -9.46 -5.85
C THR A 75 1.86 -10.93 -5.82
N ASN A 76 1.20 -11.76 -5.00
CA ASN A 76 1.47 -13.20 -4.86
C ASN A 76 0.18 -14.03 -4.90
N GLY A 77 -0.79 -13.60 -5.71
CA GLY A 77 -2.09 -14.25 -5.89
C GLY A 77 -3.26 -13.43 -5.35
N VAL A 78 -4.48 -13.89 -5.64
CA VAL A 78 -5.72 -13.24 -5.16
C VAL A 78 -5.76 -13.32 -3.64
N TYR A 79 -6.00 -12.17 -2.98
CA TYR A 79 -5.92 -12.02 -1.53
C TYR A 79 -4.55 -12.41 -0.93
N SER A 80 -3.45 -12.27 -1.67
CA SER A 80 -2.13 -12.68 -1.21
C SER A 80 -1.02 -11.75 -1.74
N GLY A 81 -0.13 -11.34 -0.84
CA GLY A 81 1.00 -10.49 -1.16
C GLY A 81 0.66 -9.01 -1.32
N ASN A 82 1.60 -8.17 -0.89
CA ASN A 82 1.62 -6.74 -1.17
C ASN A 82 3.07 -6.28 -1.40
N SER A 83 3.31 -5.44 -2.39
CA SER A 83 4.61 -4.81 -2.60
C SER A 83 4.50 -3.31 -2.35
N ILE A 84 5.30 -2.79 -1.42
CA ILE A 84 5.49 -1.35 -1.23
C ILE A 84 6.77 -1.00 -1.98
N VAL A 85 6.65 -0.15 -2.99
CA VAL A 85 7.74 0.17 -3.89
C VAL A 85 8.00 1.66 -3.87
N ALA A 86 9.24 2.05 -3.57
CA ALA A 86 9.71 3.41 -3.77
C ALA A 86 10.35 3.54 -5.15
N PHE A 87 9.86 4.52 -5.90
CA PHE A 87 10.43 4.91 -7.18
C PHE A 87 11.12 6.26 -7.05
N ASP A 88 12.27 6.41 -7.71
CA ASP A 88 12.91 7.70 -7.91
C ASP A 88 11.93 8.62 -8.65
N GLN A 89 11.67 9.80 -8.09
CA GLN A 89 10.68 10.72 -8.62
C GLN A 89 11.08 11.28 -9.99
N MET A 90 12.38 11.32 -10.31
CA MET A 90 12.90 11.90 -11.54
C MET A 90 12.74 10.95 -12.73
N ASP A 91 13.11 9.68 -12.57
CA ASP A 91 13.20 8.72 -13.67
C ASP A 91 12.34 7.46 -13.53
N GLY A 92 11.69 7.27 -12.38
CA GLY A 92 10.81 6.12 -12.13
C GLY A 92 11.55 4.83 -11.83
N SER A 93 12.88 4.85 -11.64
CA SER A 93 13.64 3.66 -11.25
C SER A 93 13.30 3.21 -9.83
N ILE A 94 13.33 1.90 -9.57
CA ILE A 94 13.05 1.36 -8.23
C ILE A 94 14.25 1.63 -7.31
N LEU A 95 14.00 2.35 -6.22
CA LEU A 95 14.98 2.56 -5.15
C LEU A 95 14.99 1.39 -4.17
N TRP A 96 13.81 0.93 -3.77
CA TRP A 96 13.63 -0.23 -2.90
C TRP A 96 12.23 -0.84 -3.03
N GLU A 97 12.09 -2.09 -2.61
CA GLU A 97 10.81 -2.80 -2.51
C GLU A 97 10.74 -3.56 -1.18
N TYR A 98 9.65 -3.36 -0.45
CA TYR A 98 9.27 -4.16 0.71
C TYR A 98 8.08 -5.06 0.38
N LYS A 99 8.23 -6.37 0.61
CA LYS A 99 7.21 -7.39 0.31
C LYS A 99 6.53 -7.87 1.58
N MET A 100 5.22 -7.75 1.62
CA MET A 100 4.36 -8.31 2.66
C MET A 100 3.78 -9.64 2.21
N THR A 101 3.54 -10.53 3.17
CA THR A 101 2.83 -11.80 2.95
C THR A 101 1.34 -11.55 2.70
N GLN A 102 0.74 -10.64 3.46
CA GLN A 102 -0.68 -10.31 3.37
C GLN A 102 -0.90 -9.16 2.38
N TYR A 103 -2.09 -9.14 1.78
CA TYR A 103 -2.49 -8.05 0.89
C TYR A 103 -2.90 -6.80 1.69
N SER A 104 -2.85 -5.63 1.05
CA SER A 104 -3.43 -4.40 1.56
C SER A 104 -4.04 -3.58 0.43
N TRP A 105 -5.31 -3.19 0.56
CA TRP A 105 -5.90 -2.18 -0.34
C TRP A 105 -5.69 -0.74 0.15
N SER A 106 -4.97 -0.58 1.25
CA SER A 106 -4.83 0.71 1.91
C SER A 106 -3.77 1.59 1.26
N SER A 107 -3.91 2.90 1.45
CA SER A 107 -2.85 3.85 1.14
C SER A 107 -1.75 3.75 2.21
N PRO A 108 -0.45 3.67 1.82
CA PRO A 108 0.63 3.92 2.77
C PRO A 108 0.55 5.36 3.27
N VAL A 109 1.06 5.60 4.48
CA VAL A 109 1.21 6.94 5.05
C VAL A 109 2.66 7.18 5.45
N ASP A 110 3.15 8.40 5.19
CA ASP A 110 4.46 8.82 5.65
C ASP A 110 4.38 9.61 6.95
N ILE A 111 5.34 9.36 7.84
CA ILE A 111 5.57 10.10 9.07
C ILE A 111 7.04 10.49 9.15
N TYR A 112 7.35 11.55 9.89
CA TYR A 112 8.71 12.08 9.98
C TYR A 112 9.07 12.34 11.43
N ASP A 113 10.33 12.05 11.77
CA ASP A 113 10.91 12.49 13.04
C ASP A 113 11.35 13.97 12.99
N ALA A 114 11.97 14.45 14.06
CA ALA A 114 12.43 15.84 14.17
C ALA A 114 13.63 16.16 13.26
N ASP A 115 14.40 15.15 12.85
CA ASP A 115 15.55 15.27 11.95
C ASP A 115 15.14 15.13 10.47
N GLY A 116 13.85 14.86 10.23
CA GLY A 116 13.24 14.71 8.92
C GLY A 116 13.43 13.36 8.28
N ASN A 117 13.84 12.34 9.05
CA ASN A 117 13.86 10.96 8.60
C ASN A 117 12.43 10.47 8.45
N GLY A 118 12.10 9.97 7.27
CA GLY A 118 10.76 9.54 6.93
C GLY A 118 10.57 8.03 7.13
N TYR A 119 9.39 7.65 7.59
CA TYR A 119 8.96 6.27 7.79
C TYR A 119 7.62 6.03 7.13
N ILE A 120 7.41 4.82 6.64
CA ILE A 120 6.17 4.41 5.97
C ILE A 120 5.41 3.47 6.86
N ILE A 121 4.13 3.77 7.07
CA ILE A 121 3.19 2.86 7.74
C ILE A 121 2.17 2.36 6.74
N ILE A 122 1.95 1.04 6.73
CA ILE A 122 0.89 0.42 5.93
C ILE A 122 0.20 -0.70 6.71
N PRO A 123 -1.15 -0.73 6.78
CA PRO A 123 -1.87 -1.83 7.38
C PRO A 123 -1.98 -3.03 6.42
N ASP A 124 -2.27 -4.21 6.97
CA ASP A 124 -2.54 -5.42 6.20
C ASP A 124 -3.90 -6.05 6.52
N SER A 125 -4.25 -7.08 5.75
CA SER A 125 -5.54 -7.77 5.90
C SER A 125 -5.66 -8.68 7.13
N GLN A 126 -4.60 -8.85 7.91
CA GLN A 126 -4.55 -9.62 9.15
C GLN A 126 -4.41 -8.74 10.39
N SER A 127 -4.81 -7.47 10.31
CA SER A 127 -4.75 -6.51 11.42
C SER A 127 -3.34 -6.07 11.82
N GLN A 128 -2.36 -6.19 10.94
CA GLN A 128 -0.99 -5.75 11.23
C GLN A 128 -0.76 -4.34 10.69
N LEU A 129 0.00 -3.53 11.43
CA LEU A 129 0.59 -2.27 10.95
C LEU A 129 2.09 -2.49 10.77
N HIS A 130 2.57 -2.36 9.54
CA HIS A 130 3.99 -2.46 9.21
C HIS A 130 4.61 -1.07 9.32
N LEU A 131 5.71 -0.94 10.05
CA LEU A 131 6.56 0.25 10.09
C LEU A 131 7.82 -0.02 9.28
N ILE A 132 8.05 0.78 8.25
CA ILE A 132 9.13 0.59 7.27
C ILE A 132 9.99 1.86 7.26
N ASP A 133 11.31 1.68 7.22
CA ASP A 133 12.24 2.77 6.97
C ASP A 133 12.00 3.34 5.57
N GLY A 134 11.63 4.63 5.47
CA GLY A 134 11.29 5.22 4.18
C GLY A 134 12.50 5.44 3.26
N GLN A 135 13.71 5.47 3.83
CA GLN A 135 14.94 5.64 3.08
C GLN A 135 15.37 4.32 2.42
N THR A 136 15.29 3.21 3.15
CA THR A 136 15.88 1.92 2.75
C THR A 136 14.86 0.86 2.35
N GLY A 137 13.59 1.00 2.76
CA GLY A 137 12.57 -0.04 2.62
C GLY A 137 12.71 -1.18 3.63
N GLU A 138 13.56 -1.04 4.64
CA GLU A 138 13.73 -2.05 5.69
C GLU A 138 12.52 -2.07 6.63
N LEU A 139 12.05 -3.26 6.97
CA LEU A 139 11.04 -3.42 8.00
C LEU A 139 11.64 -3.11 9.38
N LEU A 140 11.08 -2.13 10.08
CA LEU A 140 11.50 -1.74 11.42
C LEU A 140 10.68 -2.45 12.49
N ASP A 141 9.36 -2.52 12.33
CA ASP A 141 8.48 -3.15 13.30
C ASP A 141 7.13 -3.59 12.69
N ILE A 142 6.43 -4.48 13.39
CA ILE A 142 5.05 -4.85 13.10
C ILE A 142 4.23 -4.77 14.39
N LEU A 143 3.18 -3.95 14.36
CA LEU A 143 2.20 -3.89 15.45
C LEU A 143 0.92 -4.65 15.04
N GLU A 144 0.58 -5.71 15.77
CA GLU A 144 -0.71 -6.38 15.62
C GLU A 144 -1.81 -5.64 16.39
N LEU A 145 -2.88 -5.29 15.69
CA LEU A 145 -4.06 -4.67 16.27
C LEU A 145 -5.00 -5.75 16.80
N VAL A 146 -5.42 -5.56 18.04
CA VAL A 146 -6.34 -6.45 18.74
C VAL A 146 -7.58 -5.71 19.24
N ARG A 147 -8.65 -6.46 19.51
CA ARG A 147 -9.92 -5.96 20.04
C ARG A 147 -10.40 -6.77 21.23
N GLY A 148 -11.10 -6.08 22.14
CA GLY A 148 -11.71 -6.68 23.33
C GLY A 148 -10.68 -7.11 24.39
N GLU A 149 -11.19 -7.55 25.54
CA GLU A 149 -10.37 -7.98 26.68
C GLU A 149 -9.57 -9.26 26.38
N GLU A 150 -10.08 -10.09 25.46
CA GLU A 150 -9.45 -11.34 25.03
C GLU A 150 -8.35 -11.13 23.96
N GLN A 151 -8.06 -9.88 23.58
CA GLN A 151 -7.06 -9.54 22.56
C GLN A 151 -7.26 -10.31 21.25
N LEU A 152 -8.50 -10.41 20.80
CA LEU A 152 -8.82 -11.04 19.51
C LEU A 152 -8.29 -10.18 18.38
N ASN A 153 -8.01 -10.79 17.23
CA ASN A 153 -7.64 -10.06 16.02
C ASN A 153 -8.66 -8.95 15.71
N ALA A 154 -8.17 -7.74 15.39
CA ALA A 154 -8.99 -6.57 15.13
C ALA A 154 -9.85 -6.68 13.86
N GLY A 155 -9.69 -7.73 13.05
CA GLY A 155 -10.39 -7.96 11.79
C GLY A 155 -9.74 -7.23 10.63
N ASN A 156 -10.03 -7.71 9.41
CA ASN A 156 -9.45 -7.21 8.15
C ASN A 156 -9.39 -5.67 8.08
N ILE A 157 -8.24 -5.12 7.69
CA ILE A 157 -8.06 -3.70 7.48
C ILE A 157 -8.11 -3.39 5.99
N GLU A 158 -9.16 -2.69 5.59
CA GLU A 158 -9.37 -2.21 4.22
C GLU A 158 -9.46 -0.68 4.16
N SER A 159 -9.23 0.00 5.30
CA SER A 159 -9.19 1.46 5.38
C SER A 159 -7.75 1.96 5.46
N SER A 160 -7.49 3.14 4.92
CA SER A 160 -6.19 3.80 5.06
C SER A 160 -6.00 4.43 6.44
N CYS A 161 -4.77 4.43 6.95
CA CYS A 161 -4.40 5.13 8.18
C CYS A 161 -4.59 6.64 8.02
N ALA A 162 -5.00 7.32 9.09
CA ALA A 162 -4.90 8.77 9.21
C ALA A 162 -3.94 9.13 10.34
N VAL A 163 -3.00 10.05 10.09
CA VAL A 163 -2.03 10.48 11.10
C VAL A 163 -2.20 11.97 11.39
N PHE A 164 -2.24 12.32 12.69
CA PHE A 164 -2.27 13.69 13.15
C PHE A 164 -1.44 13.83 14.44
N GLY A 165 -0.44 14.72 14.42
CA GLY A 165 0.54 14.81 15.50
C GLY A 165 1.22 13.46 15.70
N ASN A 166 1.19 12.93 16.93
CA ASN A 166 1.74 11.62 17.27
C ASN A 166 0.69 10.51 17.36
N LYS A 167 -0.45 10.67 16.69
CA LYS A 167 -1.55 9.70 16.71
C LYS A 167 -1.83 9.21 15.30
N LEU A 168 -1.82 7.91 15.14
CA LEU A 168 -2.38 7.21 14.00
C LEU A 168 -3.76 6.67 14.38
N VAL A 169 -4.74 6.83 13.50
CA VAL A 169 -6.11 6.31 13.66
C VAL A 169 -6.44 5.43 12.47
N ILE A 170 -7.03 4.26 12.74
CA ILE A 170 -7.44 3.31 11.71
C ILE A 170 -8.73 2.57 12.10
N GLY A 171 -9.62 2.39 11.13
CA GLY A 171 -10.81 1.57 11.27
C GLY A 171 -10.58 0.14 10.78
N THR A 172 -11.32 -0.82 11.32
CA THR A 172 -11.22 -2.22 10.90
C THR A 172 -12.58 -2.82 10.58
N ARG A 173 -12.60 -3.90 9.78
CA ARG A 173 -13.80 -4.73 9.54
C ARG A 173 -14.26 -5.46 10.82
N GLY A 174 -13.48 -5.41 11.91
CA GLY A 174 -13.88 -5.88 13.23
C GLY A 174 -14.72 -4.88 14.04
N ASN A 175 -15.25 -3.83 13.42
CA ASN A 175 -16.10 -2.80 14.03
C ASN A 175 -15.42 -2.02 15.16
N ILE A 176 -14.12 -1.76 15.02
CA ILE A 176 -13.37 -0.92 15.95
C ILE A 176 -12.60 0.18 15.22
N ILE A 177 -12.34 1.27 15.94
CA ILE A 177 -11.41 2.33 15.53
C ILE A 177 -10.28 2.31 16.56
N THR A 178 -9.06 2.11 16.08
CA THR A 178 -7.86 2.01 16.92
C THR A 178 -7.04 3.28 16.81
N GLY A 179 -6.63 3.83 17.96
CA GLY A 179 -5.63 4.89 18.04
C GLY A 179 -4.29 4.32 18.46
N VAL A 180 -3.25 4.55 17.67
CA VAL A 180 -1.86 4.16 17.95
C VAL A 180 -1.05 5.42 18.26
N THR A 181 -0.24 5.38 19.32
CA THR A 181 0.68 6.48 19.64
C THR A 181 2.03 6.21 19.00
N LEU A 182 2.50 7.17 18.23
CA LEU A 182 3.82 7.18 17.63
C LEU A 182 4.79 7.83 18.62
N HIS A 183 5.96 7.22 18.81
CA HIS A 183 6.99 7.65 19.77
C HIS A 183 8.28 7.99 19.06
#